data_AF-A0A8J3A119-F1
#
_entry.id   AF-A0A8J3A119-F1
#
_cell.length_a   1.000
_cell.length_b   1.000
_cell.length_c   1.000
_cell.angle_alpha   90.00
_cell.angle_beta   90.00
_cell.angle_gamma   90.00
#
_symmetry.space_group_name_H-M   'P 1'
#
loop_
_entity.id
_entity.type
_entity.pdbx_description
1 polymer ?
#
loop_
_entity_poly.entity_id
_entity_poly.type
_entity_poly.pdbx_seq_one_letter_code
_entity_poly.pdbx_strand_id
1 'polypeptide(L)' 'MNQNQMQKLKTKIIDYKRFSFIFLYLAAFLYMGSLIPFEGKTLIKSEILMGASVLLIVISIGFFILMRRASDRYHQEL' A
#
# COMPACT_ATOMS: atom_id res chain seq x y z
N MET A 1 9.55 -20.86 -16.19
CA MET A 1 9.35 -19.69 -17.07
C MET A 1 10.59 -19.43 -17.92
N ASN A 2 10.49 -18.69 -19.02
CA ASN A 2 11.69 -18.20 -19.72
C ASN A 2 12.33 -17.00 -18.98
N GLN A 3 13.55 -16.61 -19.35
CA GLN A 3 14.29 -15.53 -18.69
C GLN A 3 13.53 -14.18 -18.69
N ASN A 4 12.86 -13.85 -19.80
CA ASN A 4 12.08 -12.62 -19.92
C ASN A 4 10.87 -12.60 -18.98
N GLN A 5 10.20 -13.74 -18.82
CA GLN A 5 9.08 -13.91 -17.90
C GLN A 5 9.56 -13.80 -16.44
N MET A 6 10.71 -14.39 -16.11
CA MET A 6 11.30 -14.33 -14.78
C MET A 6 11.65 -12.89 -14.38
N GLN A 7 12.24 -12.14 -15.30
CA GLN A 7 12.55 -10.72 -15.10
C GLN A 7 11.28 -9.88 -14.90
N LYS A 8 10.23 -10.12 -15.69
CA LYS A 8 8.93 -9.45 -15.52
C LYS A 8 8.33 -9.72 -14.14
N LEU A 9 8.41 -10.97 -13.65
CA LEU A 9 7.90 -11.33 -12.33
C LEU A 9 8.68 -10.63 -11.21
N LYS A 10 10.01 -10.56 -11.32
CA LYS A 10 10.87 -9.81 -10.39
C LYS A 10 10.49 -8.33 -10.34
N THR A 11 10.32 -7.68 -11.48
CA THR A 11 9.87 -6.27 -11.54
C THR A 11 8.50 -6.11 -10.88
N LYS A 12 7.57 -7.02 -11.15
CA LYS A 12 6.22 -6.99 -10.56
C LYS A 12 6.23 -7.09 -9.03
N ILE A 13 7.12 -7.91 -8.45
CA ILE A 13 7.32 -8.00 -7.00
C ILE A 13 7.79 -6.65 -6.43
N ILE A 14 8.75 -6.01 -7.10
CA ILE A 14 9.28 -4.70 -6.71
C ILE A 14 8.17 -3.64 -6.74
N ASP A 15 7.34 -3.62 -7.78
CA ASP A 15 6.25 -2.66 -7.91
C ASP A 15 5.19 -2.86 -6.82
N TYR A 16 4.75 -4.10 -6.57
CA TYR A 16 3.80 -4.38 -5.49
C TYR A 16 4.34 -3.98 -4.11
N LYS A 17 5.63 -4.22 -3.86
CA LYS A 17 6.28 -3.76 -2.63
C LYS A 17 6.24 -2.23 -2.53
N ARG A 18 6.60 -1.52 -3.61
CA ARG A 18 6.59 -0.04 -3.65
C ARG A 18 5.20 0.51 -3.40
N PHE A 19 4.17 0.02 -4.10
CA PHE A 19 2.80 0.48 -3.90
C PHE A 19 2.29 0.21 -2.50
N SER A 20 2.58 -0.98 -1.93
CA SER A 20 2.23 -1.29 -0.54
C SER A 20 2.78 -0.22 0.42
N PHE A 21 4.06 0.13 0.30
CA PHE A 21 4.65 1.19 1.14
C PHE A 21 4.06 2.57 0.86
N ILE A 22 3.88 2.96 -0.40
CA ILE A 22 3.31 4.27 -0.77
C ILE A 22 1.94 4.46 -0.12
N PHE A 23 1.06 3.47 -0.22
CA PHE A 23 -0.28 3.55 0.38
C PHE A 23 -0.22 3.53 1.91
N LEU A 24 0.71 2.79 2.51
CA LEU A 24 0.91 2.79 3.96
C LEU A 24 1.38 4.16 4.48
N TYR A 25 2.36 4.77 3.80
CA TYR A 25 2.84 6.12 4.14
C TYR A 25 1.74 7.17 3.96
N LEU A 26 0.98 7.08 2.87
CA LEU A 26 -0.13 8.01 2.63
C LEU A 26 -1.23 7.86 3.70
N ALA A 27 -1.54 6.62 4.12
CA ALA A 27 -2.45 6.38 5.22
C ALA A 27 -1.96 7.00 6.54
N ALA A 28 -0.68 6.80 6.88
CA ALA A 28 -0.09 7.39 8.08
C ALA A 28 -0.14 8.92 8.04
N PHE A 29 0.13 9.52 6.87
CA PHE A 29 0.07 10.96 6.67
C PHE A 29 -1.35 11.52 6.85
N LEU A 30 -2.36 10.88 6.24
CA LEU A 30 -3.76 11.28 6.40
C LEU A 30 -4.23 11.14 7.86
N TYR A 31 -3.83 10.06 8.53
CA TYR A 31 -4.15 9.84 9.93
C TYR A 31 -3.53 10.93 10.82
N MET A 32 -2.27 11.29 10.60
CA MET A 32 -1.64 12.45 11.26
C MET A 32 -2.44 13.74 10.99
N GLY A 33 -2.88 13.97 9.75
CA GLY A 33 -3.76 15.09 9.40
C GLY A 33 -5.09 15.08 10.17
N SER A 34 -5.63 13.90 10.50
CA SER A 34 -6.85 13.77 11.31
C SER A 34 -6.64 14.12 12.79
N LEU A 35 -5.41 14.02 13.31
CA LEU A 35 -5.09 14.35 14.70
C LEU A 35 -4.71 15.82 14.91
N ILE A 36 -4.10 16.47 13.92
CA ILE A 36 -3.65 17.87 14.06
C ILE A 36 -4.85 18.82 14.13
N PRO A 37 -5.04 19.58 15.23
CA PRO A 37 -6.10 20.58 15.31
C PRO A 37 -5.74 21.83 14.51
N PHE A 38 -6.71 22.42 13.81
CA PHE A 38 -6.57 23.72 13.12
C PHE A 38 -7.92 24.43 13.04
N GLU A 39 -7.90 25.76 12.92
CA GLU A 39 -9.13 26.56 12.83
C GLU A 39 -9.99 26.13 11.61
N GLY A 40 -11.29 25.93 11.83
CA GLY A 40 -12.22 25.47 10.79
C GLY A 40 -12.19 23.95 10.50
N LYS A 41 -11.48 23.17 11.33
CA LYS A 41 -11.57 21.69 11.31
C LYS A 41 -12.85 21.24 12.01
N THR A 42 -13.70 20.53 11.27
CA THR A 42 -14.93 19.92 11.80
C THR A 42 -14.71 18.45 12.10
N LEU A 43 -15.54 17.86 12.97
CA LEU A 43 -15.54 16.41 13.22
C LEU A 43 -15.62 15.61 11.92
N ILE A 44 -16.53 16.00 11.02
CA ILE A 44 -16.73 15.33 9.72
C ILE A 44 -15.43 15.31 8.90
N LYS A 45 -14.66 16.41 8.86
CA LYS A 45 -13.38 16.44 8.14
C LYS A 45 -12.37 15.48 8.75
N SER A 46 -12.30 15.38 10.08
CA SER A 46 -11.44 14.43 10.79
C SER A 46 -11.85 12.98 10.51
N GLU A 47 -13.14 12.67 10.55
CA GLU A 47 -13.67 11.33 10.28
C GLU A 47 -13.41 10.88 8.84
N ILE A 48 -13.54 11.79 7.86
CA ILE A 48 -13.20 11.52 6.46
C ILE A 48 -11.71 11.17 6.32
N LEU A 49 -10.82 11.92 6.97
CA LEU A 49 -9.38 11.65 6.95
C LEU A 49 -9.05 10.30 7.60
N MET A 50 -9.67 9.96 8.74
CA MET A 50 -9.50 8.66 9.40
C MET A 50 -10.01 7.52 8.52
N GLY A 51 -11.22 7.65 7.96
CA GLY A 51 -11.82 6.66 7.08
C GLY A 51 -10.98 6.42 5.82
N ALA A 52 -10.48 7.49 5.20
CA ALA A 52 -9.56 7.39 4.06
C ALA A 52 -8.26 6.67 4.45
N SER A 53 -7.70 6.96 5.63
CA SER A 53 -6.50 6.28 6.15
C SER A 53 -6.71 4.77 6.27
N VAL A 54 -7.83 4.34 6.84
CA VAL A 54 -8.18 2.91 6.96
C VAL A 54 -8.29 2.25 5.57
N LEU A 55 -8.97 2.92 4.62
CA LEU A 55 -9.10 2.43 3.26
C LEU A 55 -7.73 2.25 2.58
N LEU A 56 -6.83 3.21 2.75
CA LEU A 56 -5.47 3.13 2.20
C LEU A 56 -4.63 2.01 2.85
N ILE A 57 -4.82 1.73 4.15
CA ILE A 57 -4.20 0.57 4.82
C ILE A 57 -4.70 -0.74 4.19
N VAL A 58 -6.01 -0.87 3.97
CA VAL A 58 -6.58 -2.06 3.31
C VAL A 58 -5.99 -2.25 1.91
N ILE A 59 -5.86 -1.18 1.12
CA ILE A 59 -5.21 -1.23 -0.19
C ILE A 59 -3.74 -1.64 -0.07
N SER A 60 -2.99 -1.07 0.89
CA SER A 60 -1.60 -1.41 1.15
C SER A 60 -1.41 -2.91 1.47
N ILE A 61 -2.28 -3.47 2.31
CA ILE A 61 -2.30 -4.90 2.63
C ILE A 61 -2.59 -5.72 1.37
N GLY A 62 -3.53 -5.29 0.53
CA GLY A 62 -3.82 -5.92 -0.76
C GLY A 62 -2.56 -6.04 -1.64
N PHE A 63 -1.81 -4.94 -1.80
CA PHE A 63 -0.54 -4.94 -2.53
C PHE A 63 0.53 -5.83 -1.87
N PHE A 64 0.60 -5.86 -0.54
CA PHE A 64 1.52 -6.72 0.19
C PHE A 64 1.22 -8.22 -0.05
N ILE A 65 -0.06 -8.61 -0.06
CA ILE A 65 -0.48 -9.98 -0.36
C ILE A 65 -0.14 -10.34 -1.82
N LEU A 66 -0.39 -9.44 -2.77
CA LEU A 66 -0.02 -9.64 -4.17
C LEU A 66 1.50 -9.80 -4.35
N MET A 67 2.28 -9.01 -3.62
CA MET A 67 3.74 -9.12 -3.58
C MET A 67 4.18 -10.50 -3.06
N ARG A 68 3.63 -10.97 -1.94
CA ARG A 68 3.93 -12.31 -1.39
C ARG A 68 3.60 -13.41 -2.41
N ARG A 69 2.39 -13.41 -2.98
CA ARG A 69 1.99 -14.40 -3.99
C ARG A 69 2.86 -14.37 -5.25
N ALA A 70 3.39 -13.22 -5.64
CA ALA A 70 4.33 -13.11 -6.75
C ALA A 70 5.73 -13.63 -6.36
N SER A 71 6.17 -13.34 -5.13
CA SER A 71 7.44 -13.80 -4.57
C SER A 71 7.47 -15.32 -4.40
N ASP A 72 6.41 -15.93 -3.89
CA ASP A 72 6.33 -17.38 -3.69
C ASP A 72 6.47 -18.11 -5.03
N ARG A 73 5.80 -17.62 -6.08
CA ARG A 73 5.94 -18.14 -7.45
C ARG A 73 7.36 -17.98 -8.01
N TYR A 74 8.02 -16.88 -7.70
CA TYR A 74 9.40 -16.63 -8.14
C TYR A 74 10.37 -17.63 -7.49
N HIS A 75 10.19 -17.96 -6.21
CA HIS A 75 11.06 -18.90 -5.49
C HIS A 75 10.81 -20.36 -5.84
N GLN A 76 9.59 -20.73 -6.27
CA GLN A 76 9.28 -22.09 -6.74
C GLN A 76 9.89 -22.42 -8.10
N GLU A 77 10.22 -21.41 -8.90
CA GLU A 77 10.77 -21.56 -10.25
C GLU A 77 12.29 -21.32 -10.33
N LEU A 78 12.94 -21.12 -9.17
CA LEU A 78 14.39 -20.93 -9.03
C LEU A 78 15.07 -22.26 -8.70
#